data_AF-A0A954I416-F1
#
_entry.id   AF-A0A954I416-F1
#
_cell.length_a   1.000
_cell.length_b   1.000
_cell.length_c   1.000
_cell.angle_alpha   90.00
_cell.angle_beta   90.00
_cell.angle_gamma   90.00
#
_symmetry.space_group_name_H-M   'P 1'
#
loop_
_entity.id
_entity.type
_entity.pdbx_description
1 polymer ?
#
loop_
_entity_poly.entity_id
_entity_poly.type
_entity_poly.pdbx_seq_one_letter_code
_entity_poly.pdbx_strand_id
1 'polypeptide(L)'
;FALIPLLAFFITNGLATGGLRPFYMAYGTEKYEYVYHGVPSYWVDPQGIDRPKDSTLTYLFHCTLGHHGIFSLSPIILLTIAGWVFGLKAGNRLRMFHLLGAGLTVIVLAFFLSRTSNYNYGGNSVALRWMLWLAPLWLLGMIPAIDQFAENRLFRGGVAGLLAASVFSAWYPLGTPWQSPWLYTLMQNRGWIDYRDPPIQFDHDVYSWLYLLPSGPQQQNYWVELASVDADGVTSIIRIEDGGRVLVNQRDARIVRILRRSGSGQSSELSMTIDTEAFYSGQPIDRWLLWQNRDPGINHRRLIAKFLSGLPQPQPFTAHSKVYRAARVRRDAFECITASARMLEQAPNPDWEPRLFESRIVVSPEAPFGILRFETYVFDATGRTLHAQRRWAIHRAGMWLPRPGATAAETAAAMSTSLTPQAVTR
;
A
#
# COMPACT_ATOMS: atom_id res chain seq x y z
N PHE A 1 -19.07 -41.91 2.83
CA PHE A 1 -19.11 -40.74 1.94
C PHE A 1 -18.36 -39.52 2.51
N ALA A 2 -18.62 -39.04 3.73
CA ALA A 2 -17.92 -37.86 4.30
C ALA A 2 -16.40 -38.05 4.54
N LEU A 3 -15.92 -39.28 4.72
CA LEU A 3 -14.48 -39.58 4.87
C LEU A 3 -13.64 -39.20 3.65
N ILE A 4 -14.19 -39.34 2.44
CA ILE A 4 -13.46 -39.07 1.19
C ILE A 4 -13.04 -37.59 1.09
N PRO A 5 -13.94 -36.60 1.19
CA PRO A 5 -13.54 -35.19 1.14
C PRO A 5 -12.67 -34.79 2.35
N LEU A 6 -12.85 -35.43 3.50
CA LEU A 6 -12.05 -35.16 4.70
C LEU A 6 -10.60 -35.62 4.52
N LEU A 7 -10.40 -36.83 3.99
CA LEU A 7 -9.08 -37.34 3.60
C LEU A 7 -8.46 -36.48 2.49
N ALA A 8 -9.24 -36.14 1.45
CA ALA A 8 -8.77 -35.28 0.37
C ALA A 8 -8.31 -33.91 0.89
N PHE A 9 -9.04 -33.31 1.84
CA PHE A 9 -8.65 -32.05 2.49
C PHE A 9 -7.28 -32.16 3.18
N PHE A 10 -7.08 -33.18 4.02
CA PHE A 10 -5.82 -33.36 4.74
C PHE A 10 -4.65 -33.73 3.82
N ILE A 11 -4.88 -34.57 2.81
CA ILE A 11 -3.86 -34.93 1.81
C ILE A 11 -3.43 -33.70 1.02
N THR A 12 -4.39 -32.95 0.45
CA THR A 12 -4.08 -31.75 -0.34
C THR A 12 -3.40 -30.67 0.50
N ASN A 13 -3.82 -30.48 1.75
CA ASN A 13 -3.16 -29.56 2.66
C ASN A 13 -1.73 -30.01 3.01
N GLY A 14 -1.50 -31.31 3.18
CA GLY A 14 -0.18 -31.91 3.36
C GLY A 14 0.74 -31.64 2.16
N LEU A 15 0.23 -31.88 0.95
CA LEU A 15 0.98 -31.64 -0.30
C LEU A 15 1.29 -30.15 -0.52
N ALA A 16 0.34 -29.27 -0.25
CA ALA A 16 0.51 -27.83 -0.52
C ALA A 16 1.35 -27.12 0.55
N THR A 17 1.30 -27.56 1.80
CA THR A 17 1.85 -26.80 2.94
C THR A 17 2.92 -27.55 3.72
N GLY A 18 3.21 -28.81 3.39
CA GLY A 18 4.13 -29.66 4.14
C GLY A 18 3.60 -30.11 5.52
N GLY A 19 2.31 -29.93 5.82
CA GLY A 19 1.72 -30.34 7.09
C GLY A 19 0.22 -30.58 7.04
N LEU A 20 -0.31 -31.29 8.04
CA LEU A 20 -1.75 -31.63 8.13
C LEU A 20 -2.59 -30.51 8.78
N ARG A 21 -1.96 -29.53 9.42
CA ARG A 21 -2.66 -28.38 10.01
C ARG A 21 -3.28 -27.52 8.91
N PRO A 22 -4.59 -27.20 8.96
CA PRO A 22 -5.21 -26.31 7.99
C PRO A 22 -4.39 -25.06 7.74
N PHE A 23 -4.21 -24.67 6.47
CA PHE A 23 -3.37 -23.54 6.09
C PHE A 23 -3.66 -22.25 6.88
N TYR A 24 -4.92 -21.94 7.14
CA TYR A 24 -5.34 -20.77 7.94
C TYR A 24 -4.81 -20.76 9.38
N MET A 25 -4.39 -21.90 9.94
CA MET A 25 -3.75 -21.97 11.25
C MET A 25 -2.28 -21.53 11.22
N ALA A 26 -1.67 -21.42 10.04
CA ALA A 26 -0.30 -20.93 9.84
C ALA A 26 -0.24 -19.41 9.60
N TYR A 27 -1.33 -18.69 9.85
CA TYR A 27 -1.31 -17.24 9.84
C TYR A 27 -0.28 -16.72 10.85
N GLY A 28 0.52 -15.73 10.45
CA GLY A 28 1.61 -15.16 11.27
C GLY A 28 2.89 -16.02 11.28
N THR A 29 3.02 -16.94 10.31
CA THR A 29 4.26 -17.68 10.07
C THR A 29 4.80 -17.37 8.68
N GLU A 30 5.97 -17.92 8.35
CA GLU A 30 6.63 -17.82 7.05
C GLU A 30 5.77 -18.23 5.85
N LYS A 31 4.65 -18.94 6.08
CA LYS A 31 3.68 -19.30 5.04
C LYS A 31 2.81 -18.12 4.60
N TYR A 32 2.60 -17.15 5.49
CA TYR A 32 1.86 -15.92 5.22
C TYR A 32 2.81 -14.75 5.02
N GLU A 33 3.89 -14.68 5.80
CA GLU A 33 4.90 -13.62 5.79
C GLU A 33 6.13 -14.09 5.02
N TYR A 34 6.14 -13.85 3.71
CA TYR A 34 7.25 -14.25 2.84
C TYR A 34 7.61 -13.14 1.87
N VAL A 35 8.82 -13.20 1.31
CA VAL A 35 9.29 -12.31 0.25
C VAL A 35 9.54 -13.14 -1.00
N TYR A 36 8.92 -12.76 -2.11
CA TYR A 36 9.09 -13.43 -3.41
C TYR A 36 9.58 -12.42 -4.45
N HIS A 37 10.77 -12.66 -5.02
CA HIS A 37 11.46 -11.74 -5.94
C HIS A 37 11.56 -10.29 -5.42
N GLY A 38 11.84 -10.14 -4.12
CA GLY A 38 11.94 -8.85 -3.46
C GLY A 38 10.59 -8.16 -3.15
N VAL A 39 9.47 -8.80 -3.45
CA VAL A 39 8.13 -8.31 -3.08
C VAL A 39 7.67 -9.05 -1.81
N PRO A 40 7.46 -8.35 -0.68
CA PRO A 40 6.86 -8.96 0.49
C PRO A 40 5.40 -9.31 0.21
N SER A 41 4.92 -10.37 0.84
CA SER A 41 3.50 -10.72 0.83
C SER A 41 2.69 -9.64 1.54
N TYR A 42 1.40 -9.55 1.18
CA TYR A 42 0.46 -8.60 1.79
C TYR A 42 0.43 -8.69 3.32
N TRP A 43 0.66 -9.87 3.88
CA TRP A 43 0.55 -10.10 5.32
C TRP A 43 1.78 -9.65 6.12
N VAL A 44 2.87 -9.23 5.47
CA VAL A 44 4.01 -8.58 6.14
C VAL A 44 3.62 -7.17 6.63
N ASP A 45 2.83 -6.44 5.84
CA ASP A 45 2.26 -5.15 6.22
C ASP A 45 0.81 -5.09 5.71
N PRO A 46 -0.15 -5.77 6.39
CA PRO A 46 -1.55 -5.77 5.99
C PRO A 46 -2.09 -4.35 6.01
N GLN A 47 -3.12 -4.06 5.21
CA GLN A 47 -3.67 -2.71 5.07
C GLN A 47 -5.14 -2.66 5.45
N GLY A 48 -5.67 -1.47 5.69
CA GLY A 48 -7.10 -1.26 5.84
C GLY A 48 -7.70 -1.99 7.05
N ILE A 49 -8.79 -2.71 6.78
CA ILE A 49 -9.52 -3.54 7.74
C ILE A 49 -8.72 -4.79 8.19
N ASP A 50 -7.69 -5.19 7.44
CA ASP A 50 -6.87 -6.33 7.80
C ASP A 50 -5.83 -6.02 8.88
N ARG A 51 -5.62 -4.74 9.21
CA ARG A 51 -4.77 -4.31 10.32
C ARG A 51 -5.51 -4.47 11.66
N PRO A 52 -4.84 -4.97 12.72
CA PRO A 52 -5.42 -5.08 14.05
C PRO A 52 -5.52 -3.72 14.76
N LYS A 53 -6.41 -2.84 14.28
CA LYS A 53 -6.60 -1.49 14.84
C LYS A 53 -7.50 -1.48 16.08
N ASP A 54 -8.30 -2.52 16.27
CA ASP A 54 -9.32 -2.58 17.31
C ASP A 54 -8.82 -3.23 18.61
N SER A 55 -9.34 -2.77 19.74
CA SER A 55 -9.25 -3.51 20.99
C SER A 55 -10.05 -4.81 20.91
N THR A 56 -9.74 -5.79 21.76
CA THR A 56 -10.49 -7.06 21.82
C THR A 56 -11.99 -6.87 22.03
N LEU A 57 -12.39 -5.89 22.84
CA LEU A 57 -13.81 -5.60 23.08
C LEU A 57 -14.48 -4.95 21.87
N THR A 58 -13.79 -4.02 21.20
CA THR A 58 -14.27 -3.41 19.96
C THR A 58 -14.44 -4.47 18.87
N TYR A 59 -13.45 -5.35 18.73
CA TYR A 59 -13.49 -6.47 17.79
C TYR A 59 -14.65 -7.42 18.09
N LEU A 60 -14.83 -7.83 19.35
CA LEU A 60 -15.97 -8.65 19.78
C LEU A 60 -17.30 -7.98 19.44
N PHE A 61 -17.45 -6.70 19.78
CA PHE A 61 -18.65 -5.93 19.46
C PHE A 61 -18.92 -5.93 17.95
N HIS A 62 -17.91 -5.69 17.12
CA HIS A 62 -18.04 -5.69 15.67
C HIS A 62 -18.26 -7.09 15.07
N CYS A 63 -17.86 -8.17 15.76
CA CYS A 63 -18.22 -9.55 15.41
C CYS A 63 -19.67 -9.92 15.78
N THR A 64 -20.27 -9.29 16.79
CA THR A 64 -21.63 -9.64 17.26
C THR A 64 -22.70 -8.66 16.78
N LEU A 65 -22.52 -7.36 17.05
CA LEU A 65 -23.54 -6.32 16.88
C LEU A 65 -23.09 -5.14 15.99
N GLY A 66 -21.80 -5.03 15.69
CA GLY A 66 -21.30 -3.94 14.85
C GLY A 66 -21.27 -4.31 13.37
N HIS A 67 -20.30 -3.74 12.66
CA HIS A 67 -20.30 -3.71 11.20
C HIS A 67 -20.23 -5.08 10.52
N HIS A 68 -19.54 -6.07 11.10
CA HIS A 68 -19.55 -7.48 10.66
C HIS A 68 -20.40 -8.36 11.59
N GLY A 69 -21.29 -7.76 12.38
CA GLY A 69 -22.00 -8.41 13.47
C GLY A 69 -22.94 -9.50 13.01
N ILE A 70 -22.80 -10.72 13.53
CA ILE A 70 -23.69 -11.85 13.21
C ILE A 70 -25.16 -11.48 13.48
N PHE A 71 -25.46 -10.78 14.58
CA PHE A 71 -26.82 -10.41 14.94
C PHE A 71 -27.33 -9.18 14.20
N SER A 72 -26.45 -8.27 13.79
CA SER A 72 -26.85 -7.06 13.06
C SER A 72 -27.05 -7.31 11.58
N LEU A 73 -26.20 -8.16 10.97
CA LEU A 73 -26.32 -8.56 9.57
C LEU A 73 -27.26 -9.75 9.39
N SER A 74 -27.47 -10.58 10.40
CA SER A 74 -28.38 -11.73 10.35
C SER A 74 -29.21 -11.84 11.62
N PRO A 75 -30.11 -10.88 11.89
CA PRO A 75 -30.91 -10.86 13.11
C PRO A 75 -31.79 -12.11 13.30
N ILE A 76 -32.08 -12.88 12.24
CA ILE A 76 -32.75 -14.18 12.35
C ILE A 76 -31.99 -15.17 13.26
N ILE A 77 -30.66 -15.02 13.38
CA ILE A 77 -29.79 -15.88 14.20
C ILE A 77 -30.03 -15.67 15.70
N LEU A 78 -30.75 -14.63 16.12
CA LEU A 78 -31.22 -14.50 17.51
C LEU A 78 -32.11 -15.70 17.91
N LEU A 79 -32.89 -16.25 16.96
CA LEU A 79 -33.71 -17.44 17.18
C LEU A 79 -32.85 -18.69 17.39
N THR A 80 -31.64 -18.74 16.83
CA THR A 80 -30.69 -19.85 17.05
C THR A 80 -30.28 -19.93 18.52
N ILE A 81 -30.04 -18.79 19.18
CA ILE A 81 -29.69 -18.77 20.60
C ILE A 81 -30.84 -19.33 21.44
N ALA A 82 -32.06 -18.83 21.21
CA ALA A 82 -33.25 -19.32 21.90
C ALA A 82 -33.46 -20.82 21.63
N GLY A 83 -33.29 -21.25 20.39
CA GLY A 83 -33.46 -22.64 19.97
C GLY A 83 -32.42 -23.58 20.59
N TRP A 84 -31.18 -23.14 20.80
CA TRP A 84 -30.21 -23.91 21.59
C TRP A 84 -30.63 -24.05 23.05
N VAL A 85 -31.14 -22.98 23.68
CA VAL A 85 -31.62 -23.05 25.07
C VAL A 85 -32.78 -24.05 25.23
N PHE A 86 -33.73 -24.06 24.29
CA PHE A 86 -34.86 -25.01 24.32
C PHE A 86 -34.44 -26.42 23.91
N GLY A 87 -33.69 -26.54 22.82
CA GLY A 87 -33.26 -27.81 22.23
C GLY A 87 -32.27 -28.61 23.09
N LEU A 88 -31.52 -27.94 23.98
CA LEU A 88 -30.65 -28.62 24.95
C LEU A 88 -31.38 -29.09 26.21
N LYS A 89 -32.52 -28.47 26.55
CA LYS A 89 -33.38 -28.86 27.68
C LYS A 89 -34.33 -30.01 27.32
N ALA A 90 -34.78 -30.08 26.08
CA ALA A 90 -35.62 -31.16 25.58
C ALA A 90 -34.78 -32.37 25.16
N GLY A 91 -35.31 -33.60 25.29
CA GLY A 91 -34.74 -34.85 24.76
C GLY A 91 -34.77 -34.91 23.22
N ASN A 92 -34.34 -33.84 22.55
CA ASN A 92 -34.45 -33.63 21.12
C ASN A 92 -33.45 -34.51 20.36
N ARG A 93 -33.90 -35.14 19.27
CA ARG A 93 -33.04 -35.88 18.32
C ARG A 93 -31.93 -35.01 17.73
N LEU A 94 -32.11 -33.69 17.71
CA LEU A 94 -31.13 -32.70 17.25
C LEU A 94 -30.13 -32.23 18.32
N ARG A 95 -30.19 -32.77 19.55
CA ARG A 95 -29.33 -32.32 20.66
C ARG A 95 -27.84 -32.28 20.30
N MET A 96 -27.34 -33.27 19.56
CA MET A 96 -25.95 -33.29 19.10
C MET A 96 -25.65 -32.12 18.15
N PHE A 97 -26.54 -31.81 17.21
CA PHE A 97 -26.37 -30.65 16.32
C PHE A 97 -26.45 -29.32 17.07
N HIS A 98 -27.25 -29.23 18.13
CA HIS A 98 -27.27 -28.04 19.00
C HIS A 98 -25.96 -27.89 19.77
N LEU A 99 -25.43 -28.97 20.37
CA LEU A 99 -24.14 -28.96 21.05
C LEU A 99 -22.99 -28.60 20.09
N LEU A 100 -22.97 -29.21 18.90
CA LEU A 100 -21.97 -28.92 17.87
C LEU A 100 -22.08 -27.48 17.37
N GLY A 101 -23.29 -27.01 17.04
CA GLY A 101 -23.53 -25.65 16.58
C GLY A 101 -23.09 -24.61 17.60
N ALA A 102 -23.54 -24.75 18.86
CA ALA A 102 -23.17 -23.85 19.94
C ALA A 102 -21.67 -23.91 20.25
N GLY A 103 -21.13 -25.12 20.41
CA GLY A 103 -19.72 -25.36 20.72
C GLY A 103 -18.79 -24.81 19.66
N LEU A 104 -19.04 -25.13 18.37
CA LEU A 104 -18.22 -24.61 17.27
C LEU A 104 -18.32 -23.09 17.14
N THR A 105 -19.49 -22.50 17.36
CA THR A 105 -19.66 -21.03 17.35
C THR A 105 -18.78 -20.38 18.41
N VAL A 106 -18.80 -20.88 19.64
CA VAL A 106 -17.97 -20.36 20.74
C VAL A 106 -16.48 -20.61 20.48
N ILE A 107 -16.10 -21.82 20.06
CA ILE A 107 -14.70 -22.19 19.80
C ILE A 107 -14.10 -21.33 18.69
N VAL A 108 -14.81 -21.17 17.57
CA VAL A 108 -14.33 -20.38 16.42
C VAL A 108 -14.22 -18.90 16.80
N LEU A 109 -15.24 -18.34 17.47
CA LEU A 109 -15.19 -16.96 17.93
C LEU A 109 -14.04 -16.73 18.92
N ALA A 110 -13.88 -17.61 19.91
CA ALA A 110 -12.78 -17.55 20.88
C ALA A 110 -11.41 -17.68 20.21
N PHE A 111 -11.28 -18.56 19.21
CA PHE A 111 -10.06 -18.67 18.42
C PHE A 111 -9.70 -17.34 17.75
N PHE A 112 -10.63 -16.71 17.05
CA PHE A 112 -10.35 -15.42 16.38
C PHE A 112 -10.16 -14.26 17.36
N LEU A 113 -10.83 -14.28 18.52
CA LEU A 113 -10.57 -13.32 19.60
C LEU A 113 -9.16 -13.49 20.19
N SER A 114 -8.60 -14.70 20.20
CA SER A 114 -7.23 -14.94 20.66
C SER A 114 -6.16 -14.43 19.69
N ARG A 115 -6.51 -14.15 18.44
CA ARG A 115 -5.59 -13.65 17.40
C ARG A 115 -5.52 -12.12 17.40
N THR A 116 -5.06 -11.54 18.51
CA THR A 116 -5.01 -10.09 18.72
C THR A 116 -4.19 -9.33 17.67
N SER A 117 -3.20 -9.97 17.06
CA SER A 117 -2.43 -9.38 15.96
C SER A 117 -3.18 -9.34 14.63
N ASN A 118 -4.35 -10.00 14.52
CA ASN A 118 -5.01 -10.30 13.24
C ASN A 118 -6.53 -10.09 13.29
N TYR A 119 -6.95 -9.05 13.99
CA TYR A 119 -8.35 -8.63 14.06
C TYR A 119 -8.84 -8.05 12.73
N ASN A 120 -9.17 -8.94 11.80
CA ASN A 120 -9.52 -8.58 10.43
C ASN A 120 -10.95 -8.93 9.99
N TYR A 121 -11.77 -9.55 10.84
CA TYR A 121 -13.18 -9.89 10.56
C TYR A 121 -13.44 -10.82 9.37
N GLY A 122 -12.41 -11.41 8.75
CA GLY A 122 -12.58 -12.00 7.43
C GLY A 122 -12.03 -11.17 6.29
N GLY A 123 -11.24 -10.15 6.55
CA GLY A 123 -10.90 -9.12 5.58
C GLY A 123 -12.13 -8.43 5.03
N ASN A 124 -12.02 -7.85 3.83
CA ASN A 124 -13.15 -7.19 3.19
C ASN A 124 -14.18 -8.21 2.67
N SER A 125 -15.22 -8.46 3.46
CA SER A 125 -16.27 -9.43 3.15
C SER A 125 -17.63 -8.94 3.66
N VAL A 126 -18.70 -9.43 3.04
CA VAL A 126 -20.09 -8.99 3.31
C VAL A 126 -20.64 -9.43 4.67
N ALA A 127 -19.87 -10.22 5.42
CA ALA A 127 -20.21 -10.71 6.75
C ALA A 127 -18.92 -11.15 7.47
N LEU A 128 -19.02 -11.54 8.74
CA LEU A 128 -17.94 -12.19 9.48
C LEU A 128 -17.57 -13.53 8.83
N ARG A 129 -16.64 -13.48 7.87
CA ARG A 129 -16.35 -14.57 6.93
C ARG A 129 -15.99 -15.88 7.63
N TRP A 130 -15.28 -15.76 8.74
CA TRP A 130 -14.78 -16.86 9.55
C TRP A 130 -15.88 -17.74 10.14
N MET A 131 -17.09 -17.19 10.30
CA MET A 131 -18.20 -17.89 10.94
C MET A 131 -19.29 -18.28 9.94
N LEU A 132 -19.22 -17.82 8.67
CA LEU A 132 -20.25 -18.09 7.64
C LEU A 132 -20.55 -19.59 7.45
N TRP A 133 -19.53 -20.44 7.52
CA TRP A 133 -19.70 -21.89 7.33
C TRP A 133 -20.53 -22.57 8.43
N LEU A 134 -20.76 -21.89 9.56
CA LEU A 134 -21.61 -22.39 10.65
C LEU A 134 -23.11 -22.16 10.39
N ALA A 135 -23.48 -21.40 9.36
CA ALA A 135 -24.87 -21.05 9.07
C ALA A 135 -25.83 -22.26 9.02
N PRO A 136 -25.50 -23.42 8.41
CA PRO A 136 -26.38 -24.59 8.44
C PRO A 136 -26.67 -25.10 9.86
N LEU A 137 -25.66 -25.06 10.76
CA LEU A 137 -25.84 -25.45 12.16
C LEU A 137 -26.68 -24.43 12.92
N TRP A 138 -26.59 -23.14 12.57
CA TRP A 138 -27.44 -22.10 13.14
C TRP A 138 -28.90 -22.24 12.71
N LEU A 139 -29.14 -22.60 11.43
CA LEU A 139 -30.46 -22.89 10.90
C LEU A 139 -31.11 -24.11 11.58
N LEU A 140 -30.34 -25.19 11.81
CA LEU A 140 -30.82 -26.31 12.61
C LEU A 140 -31.04 -25.89 14.08
N GLY A 141 -30.20 -25.01 14.59
CA GLY A 141 -30.26 -24.48 15.94
C GLY A 141 -31.54 -23.69 16.25
N MET A 142 -32.12 -22.98 15.27
CA MET A 142 -33.32 -22.17 15.49
C MET A 142 -34.63 -22.97 15.48
N ILE A 143 -34.64 -24.19 14.94
CA ILE A 143 -35.87 -25.01 14.78
C ILE A 143 -36.70 -25.08 16.08
N PRO A 144 -36.13 -25.42 17.26
CA PRO A 144 -36.92 -25.53 18.49
C PRO A 144 -37.61 -24.22 18.90
N ALA A 145 -36.98 -23.07 18.64
CA ALA A 145 -37.59 -21.77 18.94
C ALA A 145 -38.73 -21.43 17.98
N ILE A 146 -38.62 -21.82 16.72
CA ILE A 146 -39.68 -21.63 15.73
C ILE A 146 -40.87 -22.53 16.07
N ASP A 147 -40.64 -23.81 16.35
CA ASP A 147 -41.69 -24.79 16.65
C ASP A 147 -42.49 -24.41 17.91
N GLN A 148 -41.79 -23.97 18.96
CA GLN A 148 -42.42 -23.61 20.24
C GLN A 148 -43.47 -22.49 20.12
N PHE A 149 -43.32 -21.60 19.14
CA PHE A 149 -44.16 -20.42 18.97
C PHE A 149 -44.80 -20.33 17.58
N ALA A 150 -44.82 -21.44 16.83
CA ALA A 150 -45.29 -21.47 15.45
C ALA A 150 -46.76 -21.06 15.30
N GLU A 151 -47.60 -21.33 16.30
CA GLU A 151 -49.03 -20.98 16.28
C GLU A 151 -49.29 -19.49 16.54
N ASN A 152 -48.32 -18.77 17.12
CA ASN A 152 -48.47 -17.35 17.45
C ASN A 152 -48.25 -16.46 16.20
N ARG A 153 -49.32 -15.82 15.73
CA ARG A 153 -49.30 -14.96 14.53
C ARG A 153 -48.37 -13.75 14.66
N LEU A 154 -48.27 -13.15 15.85
CA LEU A 154 -47.36 -12.03 16.10
C LEU A 154 -45.91 -12.49 16.04
N PHE A 155 -45.61 -13.64 16.65
CA PHE A 155 -44.28 -14.24 16.59
C PHE A 155 -43.88 -14.53 15.14
N ARG A 156 -44.75 -15.15 14.33
CA ARG A 156 -44.52 -15.39 12.90
C ARG A 156 -44.21 -14.09 12.14
N GLY A 157 -44.95 -13.01 12.42
CA GLY A 157 -44.68 -11.70 11.85
C GLY A 157 -43.29 -11.18 12.22
N GLY A 158 -42.90 -11.32 13.49
CA GLY A 158 -41.54 -10.99 13.96
C GLY A 158 -40.45 -11.81 13.27
N VAL A 159 -40.63 -13.13 13.17
CA VAL A 159 -39.69 -14.03 12.45
C VAL A 159 -39.55 -13.61 10.99
N ALA A 160 -40.67 -13.30 10.31
CA ALA A 160 -40.65 -12.82 8.93
C ALA A 160 -39.89 -11.50 8.80
N GLY A 161 -40.04 -10.57 9.76
CA GLY A 161 -39.28 -9.33 9.81
C GLY A 161 -37.77 -9.55 10.00
N LEU A 162 -37.38 -10.40 10.96
CA LEU A 162 -35.97 -10.77 11.18
C LEU A 162 -35.35 -11.44 9.95
N LEU A 163 -36.11 -12.34 9.30
CA LEU A 163 -35.68 -13.00 8.08
C LEU A 163 -35.51 -11.99 6.93
N ALA A 164 -36.48 -11.10 6.72
CA ALA A 164 -36.42 -10.08 5.69
C ALA A 164 -35.18 -9.18 5.85
N ALA A 165 -34.88 -8.73 7.08
CA ALA A 165 -33.68 -7.94 7.37
C ALA A 165 -32.37 -8.73 7.13
N SER A 166 -32.35 -10.02 7.47
CA SER A 166 -31.21 -10.90 7.24
C SER A 166 -30.97 -11.14 5.74
N VAL A 167 -32.04 -11.40 4.98
CA VAL A 167 -32.01 -11.57 3.52
C VAL A 167 -31.56 -10.28 2.85
N PHE A 168 -32.09 -9.12 3.27
CA PHE A 168 -31.64 -7.83 2.76
C PHE A 168 -30.13 -7.64 2.96
N SER A 169 -29.61 -7.90 4.17
CA SER A 169 -28.18 -7.73 4.46
C SER A 169 -27.31 -8.67 3.63
N ALA A 170 -27.73 -9.91 3.42
CA ALA A 170 -27.03 -10.88 2.58
C ALA A 170 -27.10 -10.55 1.08
N TRP A 171 -28.21 -9.93 0.63
CA TRP A 171 -28.48 -9.63 -0.78
C TRP A 171 -27.99 -8.25 -1.23
N TYR A 172 -27.94 -7.27 -0.33
CA TYR A 172 -27.47 -5.90 -0.58
C TYR A 172 -26.17 -5.80 -1.39
N PRO A 173 -25.13 -6.63 -1.14
CA PRO A 173 -23.88 -6.59 -1.90
C PRO A 173 -23.97 -7.18 -3.33
N LEU A 174 -25.07 -6.92 -4.05
CA LEU A 174 -25.57 -7.43 -5.36
C LEU A 174 -24.57 -7.94 -6.42
N GLY A 175 -23.29 -7.54 -6.40
CA GLY A 175 -22.28 -7.92 -7.40
C GLY A 175 -21.10 -8.77 -6.91
N THR A 176 -20.80 -8.81 -5.59
CA THR A 176 -19.63 -9.55 -5.09
C THR A 176 -19.68 -9.75 -3.56
N PRO A 177 -19.27 -10.92 -3.04
CA PRO A 177 -19.13 -11.15 -1.60
C PRO A 177 -17.84 -10.55 -0.99
N TRP A 178 -16.97 -9.99 -1.83
CA TRP A 178 -15.68 -9.40 -1.46
C TRP A 178 -15.76 -7.87 -1.32
N GLN A 179 -16.73 -7.41 -0.55
CA GLN A 179 -16.94 -5.99 -0.26
C GLN A 179 -17.51 -5.80 1.14
N SER A 180 -17.42 -4.58 1.65
CA SER A 180 -17.85 -4.29 3.01
C SER A 180 -19.39 -4.33 3.13
N PRO A 181 -19.94 -4.80 4.26
CA PRO A 181 -21.38 -4.82 4.48
C PRO A 181 -21.94 -3.40 4.56
N TRP A 182 -23.24 -3.23 4.29
CA TRP A 182 -23.89 -1.93 4.32
C TRP A 182 -23.68 -1.19 5.65
N LEU A 183 -23.64 -1.92 6.76
CA LEU A 183 -23.45 -1.37 8.09
C LEU A 183 -22.02 -0.82 8.27
N TYR A 184 -21.01 -1.50 7.72
CA TYR A 184 -19.64 -0.96 7.68
C TYR A 184 -19.61 0.39 6.96
N THR A 185 -20.17 0.44 5.74
CA THR A 185 -20.19 1.67 4.93
C THR A 185 -20.94 2.80 5.65
N LEU A 186 -22.06 2.49 6.29
CA LEU A 186 -22.80 3.45 7.11
C LEU A 186 -21.95 3.98 8.27
N MET A 187 -21.33 3.09 9.05
CA MET A 187 -20.49 3.48 10.19
C MET A 187 -19.28 4.31 9.75
N GLN A 188 -18.65 3.94 8.63
CA GLN A 188 -17.53 4.69 8.05
C GLN A 188 -17.96 6.09 7.58
N ASN A 189 -19.08 6.18 6.86
CA ASN A 189 -19.61 7.47 6.39
C ASN A 189 -20.04 8.39 7.53
N ARG A 190 -20.42 7.84 8.68
CA ARG A 190 -20.72 8.59 9.91
C ARG A 190 -19.49 8.88 10.77
N GLY A 191 -18.30 8.42 10.36
CA GLY A 191 -17.06 8.60 11.10
C GLY A 191 -16.98 7.82 12.42
N TRP A 192 -17.80 6.77 12.59
CA TRP A 192 -17.78 5.93 13.80
C TRP A 192 -16.65 4.91 13.79
N ILE A 193 -16.14 4.57 12.61
CA ILE A 193 -15.00 3.69 12.39
C ILE A 193 -14.06 4.33 11.38
N ASP A 194 -12.75 4.08 11.54
CA ASP A 194 -11.75 4.46 10.56
C ASP A 194 -10.69 3.38 10.43
N TYR A 195 -10.86 2.54 9.41
CA TYR A 195 -9.87 1.53 9.04
C TYR A 195 -8.92 2.02 7.95
N ARG A 196 -8.98 3.28 7.50
CA ARG A 196 -8.07 3.79 6.46
C ARG A 196 -6.65 3.79 6.99
N ASP A 197 -5.70 3.61 6.09
CA ASP A 197 -4.29 3.71 6.44
C ASP A 197 -3.86 5.16 6.48
N PRO A 198 -2.91 5.51 7.35
CA PRO A 198 -2.33 6.84 7.34
C PRO A 198 -1.79 7.14 5.93
N PRO A 199 -1.93 8.38 5.45
CA PRO A 199 -1.35 8.76 4.18
C PRO A 199 0.15 8.49 4.22
N ILE A 200 0.70 8.00 3.10
CA ILE A 200 2.13 7.84 2.96
C ILE A 200 2.76 9.23 2.98
N GLN A 201 3.79 9.41 3.79
CA GLN A 201 4.52 10.66 3.92
C GLN A 201 6.01 10.38 3.70
N PHE A 202 6.71 11.41 3.23
CA PHE A 202 8.17 11.42 3.29
C PHE A 202 8.62 11.80 4.71
N ASP A 203 9.85 11.45 5.06
CA ASP A 203 10.44 11.82 6.37
C ASP A 203 10.68 13.33 6.51
N HIS A 204 10.68 14.06 5.39
CA HIS A 204 10.82 15.51 5.29
C HIS A 204 10.16 15.99 3.97
N ASP A 205 9.92 17.29 3.85
CA ASP A 205 9.39 17.85 2.60
C ASP A 205 10.40 17.69 1.46
N VAL A 206 9.96 17.04 0.38
CA VAL A 206 10.79 16.82 -0.82
C VAL A 206 10.43 17.86 -1.86
N TYR A 207 11.40 18.65 -2.34
CA TYR A 207 11.19 19.69 -3.35
C TYR A 207 11.81 19.38 -4.71
N SER A 208 12.60 18.31 -4.82
CA SER A 208 13.30 17.94 -6.04
C SER A 208 13.14 16.47 -6.38
N TRP A 209 13.45 16.09 -7.62
CA TRP A 209 13.54 14.67 -7.98
C TRP A 209 14.81 13.99 -7.45
N LEU A 210 15.76 14.72 -6.88
CA LEU A 210 16.79 14.14 -6.01
C LEU A 210 16.15 13.86 -4.65
N TYR A 211 16.27 12.63 -4.17
CA TYR A 211 15.67 12.19 -2.90
C TYR A 211 16.73 11.84 -1.85
N LEU A 212 17.93 11.45 -2.27
CA LEU A 212 19.04 11.14 -1.37
C LEU A 212 20.35 11.79 -1.83
N LEU A 213 21.23 12.02 -0.86
CA LEU A 213 22.62 12.40 -1.05
C LEU A 213 23.54 11.34 -0.44
N PRO A 214 24.69 11.02 -1.07
CA PRO A 214 25.65 10.10 -0.50
C PRO A 214 26.33 10.68 0.75
N SER A 215 26.60 9.81 1.74
CA SER A 215 27.30 10.15 2.97
C SER A 215 28.77 9.69 2.94
N GLY A 216 29.61 10.25 3.84
CA GLY A 216 31.02 9.84 3.97
C GLY A 216 31.95 10.41 2.88
N PRO A 217 33.09 9.76 2.59
CA PRO A 217 33.99 10.16 1.49
C PRO A 217 33.33 10.10 0.11
N GLN A 218 34.01 10.63 -0.91
CA GLN A 218 33.54 10.52 -2.29
C GLN A 218 33.54 9.04 -2.74
N GLN A 219 32.46 8.61 -3.38
CA GLN A 219 32.27 7.26 -3.89
C GLN A 219 32.22 7.29 -5.42
N GLN A 220 33.31 6.86 -6.08
CA GLN A 220 33.41 6.90 -7.55
C GLN A 220 32.35 6.04 -8.27
N ASN A 221 31.86 4.99 -7.61
CA ASN A 221 30.81 4.12 -8.11
C ASN A 221 29.38 4.60 -7.73
N TYR A 222 29.21 5.68 -6.97
CA TYR A 222 27.89 6.20 -6.63
C TYR A 222 27.39 7.15 -7.72
N TRP A 223 26.70 6.58 -8.70
CA TRP A 223 26.14 7.31 -9.83
C TRP A 223 24.87 6.66 -10.36
N VAL A 224 24.03 7.44 -11.03
CA VAL A 224 22.85 6.97 -11.76
C VAL A 224 22.73 7.65 -13.12
N GLU A 225 22.32 6.90 -14.14
CA GLU A 225 21.97 7.41 -15.46
C GLU A 225 20.47 7.28 -15.69
N LEU A 226 19.85 8.40 -16.03
CA LEU A 226 18.47 8.49 -16.44
C LEU A 226 18.43 8.76 -17.95
N ALA A 227 17.60 8.02 -18.67
CA ALA A 227 17.39 8.23 -20.10
C ALA A 227 15.98 8.77 -20.37
N SER A 228 15.89 9.64 -21.36
CA SER A 228 14.65 10.12 -21.98
C SER A 228 14.74 9.85 -23.47
N VAL A 229 13.63 9.46 -24.08
CA VAL A 229 13.49 9.36 -25.53
C VAL A 229 12.61 10.54 -25.95
N ASP A 230 13.16 11.43 -26.75
CA ASP A 230 12.46 12.59 -27.29
C ASP A 230 11.52 12.15 -28.45
N ALA A 231 10.63 13.03 -28.91
CA ALA A 231 9.55 12.67 -29.85
C ALA A 231 10.04 12.16 -31.22
N ASP A 232 11.25 12.55 -31.60
CA ASP A 232 12.01 12.13 -32.78
C ASP A 232 12.74 10.78 -32.60
N GLY A 233 12.58 10.13 -31.43
CA GLY A 233 13.26 8.87 -31.09
C GLY A 233 14.70 9.07 -30.60
N VAL A 234 15.16 10.32 -30.51
CA VAL A 234 16.52 10.63 -30.08
C VAL A 234 16.63 10.46 -28.57
N THR A 235 17.66 9.72 -28.13
CA THR A 235 17.85 9.44 -26.70
C THR A 235 18.75 10.50 -26.06
N SER A 236 18.25 11.12 -25.00
CA SER A 236 18.99 12.02 -24.14
C SER A 236 19.32 11.32 -22.81
N ILE A 237 20.53 11.56 -22.27
CA ILE A 237 21.02 10.94 -21.03
C ILE A 237 21.36 12.03 -20.01
N ILE A 238 20.92 11.82 -18.77
CA ILE A 238 21.37 12.57 -17.58
C ILE A 238 22.14 11.58 -16.70
N ARG A 239 23.40 11.87 -16.43
CA ARG A 239 24.24 11.14 -15.49
C ARG A 239 24.46 11.99 -14.25
N ILE A 240 24.19 11.43 -13.08
CA ILE A 240 24.35 12.08 -11.78
C ILE A 240 25.46 11.35 -11.04
N GLU A 241 26.45 12.09 -10.56
CA GLU A 241 27.64 11.55 -9.91
C GLU A 241 27.92 12.27 -8.59
N ASP A 242 28.45 11.51 -7.66
CA ASP A 242 28.98 12.03 -6.42
C ASP A 242 30.28 12.81 -6.65
N GLY A 243 30.23 14.11 -6.41
CA GLY A 243 31.39 15.00 -6.45
C GLY A 243 32.17 15.07 -5.13
N GLY A 244 31.71 14.39 -4.08
CA GLY A 244 32.34 14.34 -2.77
C GLY A 244 31.82 15.35 -1.76
N ARG A 245 32.30 15.21 -0.53
CA ARG A 245 32.00 16.09 0.61
C ARG A 245 32.83 17.38 0.53
N VAL A 246 32.22 18.51 0.85
CA VAL A 246 32.89 19.82 0.94
C VAL A 246 32.31 20.61 2.10
N LEU A 247 33.13 21.45 2.74
CA LEU A 247 32.67 22.43 3.73
C LEU A 247 32.54 23.79 3.05
N VAL A 248 31.34 24.37 3.08
CA VAL A 248 31.08 25.72 2.56
C VAL A 248 30.55 26.58 3.70
N ASN A 249 31.28 27.63 4.07
CA ASN A 249 30.91 28.52 5.18
C ASN A 249 30.57 27.75 6.47
N GLN A 250 31.41 26.77 6.84
CA GLN A 250 31.24 25.86 7.99
C GLN A 250 30.03 24.93 7.93
N ARG A 251 29.31 24.87 6.81
CA ARG A 251 28.21 23.92 6.59
C ARG A 251 28.68 22.70 5.85
N ASP A 252 28.17 21.54 6.25
CA ASP A 252 28.46 20.28 5.58
C ASP A 252 27.65 20.15 4.29
N ALA A 253 28.36 20.01 3.18
CA ALA A 253 27.75 20.03 1.87
C ALA A 253 28.25 18.90 0.97
N ARG A 254 27.42 18.53 0.01
CA ARG A 254 27.74 17.54 -1.02
C ARG A 254 27.81 18.18 -2.39
N ILE A 255 28.89 17.91 -3.12
CA ILE A 255 28.97 18.26 -4.53
C ILE A 255 28.24 17.17 -5.32
N VAL A 256 27.28 17.58 -6.14
CA VAL A 256 26.57 16.70 -7.08
C VAL A 256 26.86 17.18 -8.50
N ARG A 257 27.40 16.29 -9.33
CA ARG A 257 27.72 16.58 -10.74
C ARG A 257 26.66 15.96 -11.63
N ILE A 258 26.14 16.74 -12.56
CA ILE A 258 25.11 16.32 -13.50
C ILE A 258 25.64 16.54 -14.91
N LEU A 259 25.94 15.44 -15.60
CA LEU A 259 26.35 15.45 -17.00
C LEU A 259 25.13 15.16 -17.85
N ARG A 260 24.82 16.04 -18.80
CA ARG A 260 23.75 15.83 -19.78
C ARG A 260 24.35 15.62 -21.15
N ARG A 261 23.85 14.61 -21.85
CA ARG A 261 24.13 14.37 -23.26
C ARG A 261 22.81 14.41 -24.00
N SER A 262 22.63 15.39 -24.89
CA SER A 262 21.53 15.35 -25.84
C SER A 262 21.86 14.33 -26.92
N GLY A 263 20.85 13.75 -27.55
CA GLY A 263 21.14 12.83 -28.65
C GLY A 263 21.60 13.53 -29.94
N SER A 264 21.64 14.87 -29.98
CA SER A 264 22.40 15.65 -30.98
C SER A 264 23.92 15.66 -30.74
N GLY A 265 24.40 14.98 -29.68
CA GLY A 265 25.82 14.88 -29.33
C GLY A 265 26.36 16.05 -28.51
N GLN A 266 25.54 17.07 -28.22
CA GLN A 266 25.94 18.14 -27.31
C GLN A 266 25.98 17.61 -25.87
N SER A 267 27.06 17.96 -25.17
CA SER A 267 27.21 17.65 -23.75
C SER A 267 27.27 18.93 -22.93
N SER A 268 26.67 18.90 -21.75
CA SER A 268 26.75 19.98 -20.77
C SER A 268 26.95 19.39 -19.39
N GLU A 269 27.67 20.11 -18.55
CA GLU A 269 27.93 19.71 -17.17
C GLU A 269 27.39 20.79 -16.23
N LEU A 270 26.72 20.36 -15.18
CA LEU A 270 26.26 21.18 -14.08
C LEU A 270 26.81 20.59 -12.78
N SER A 271 27.61 21.37 -12.05
CA SER A 271 28.09 21.03 -10.72
C SER A 271 27.37 21.90 -9.69
N MET A 272 26.76 21.28 -8.69
CA MET A 272 26.01 21.96 -7.63
C MET A 272 26.56 21.56 -6.27
N THR A 273 26.60 22.50 -5.33
CA THR A 273 26.91 22.21 -3.93
C THR A 273 25.62 22.26 -3.12
N ILE A 274 25.30 21.19 -2.42
CA ILE A 274 24.04 21.01 -1.69
C ILE A 274 24.35 20.94 -0.19
N ASP A 275 23.77 21.86 0.58
CA ASP A 275 23.74 21.84 2.04
C ASP A 275 22.97 20.59 2.51
N THR A 276 23.67 19.65 3.13
CA THR A 276 23.11 18.33 3.46
C THR A 276 22.05 18.43 4.56
N GLU A 277 22.25 19.29 5.55
CA GLU A 277 21.31 19.49 6.65
C GLU A 277 20.05 20.20 6.16
N ALA A 278 20.20 21.26 5.36
CA ALA A 278 19.05 21.97 4.79
C ALA A 278 18.25 21.09 3.80
N PHE A 279 18.91 20.20 3.07
CA PHE A 279 18.24 19.23 2.19
C PHE A 279 17.36 18.26 2.99
N TYR A 280 17.90 17.62 4.03
CA TYR A 280 17.18 16.62 4.82
C TYR A 280 16.22 17.20 5.87
N SER A 281 16.31 18.49 6.18
CA SER A 281 15.31 19.20 7.00
C SER A 281 14.11 19.69 6.20
N GLY A 282 14.03 19.37 4.91
CA GLY A 282 12.89 19.71 4.05
C GLY A 282 12.83 21.18 3.66
N GLN A 283 13.97 21.87 3.59
CA GLN A 283 13.98 23.26 3.14
C GLN A 283 13.74 23.34 1.61
N PRO A 284 13.17 24.45 1.11
CA PRO A 284 13.06 24.69 -0.33
C PRO A 284 14.42 24.75 -1.04
N ILE A 285 14.42 24.51 -2.36
CA ILE A 285 15.65 24.34 -3.17
C ILE A 285 16.65 25.49 -3.04
N ASP A 286 16.16 26.73 -2.98
CA ASP A 286 16.98 27.94 -2.86
C ASP A 286 17.71 28.04 -1.52
N ARG A 287 17.27 27.30 -0.50
CA ARG A 287 17.85 27.29 0.85
C ARG A 287 18.95 26.26 1.03
N TRP A 288 18.90 25.15 0.29
CA TRP A 288 19.95 24.12 0.34
C TRP A 288 20.94 24.18 -0.81
N LEU A 289 20.72 24.98 -1.87
CA LEU A 289 21.75 25.24 -2.87
C LEU A 289 22.78 26.26 -2.37
N LEU A 290 24.04 25.83 -2.26
CA LEU A 290 25.18 26.66 -1.87
C LEU A 290 26.01 27.07 -3.09
N TRP A 291 26.55 28.29 -3.04
CA TRP A 291 27.37 28.87 -4.11
C TRP A 291 28.75 29.22 -3.56
N GLN A 292 29.81 28.54 -4.04
CA GLN A 292 31.16 28.64 -3.45
C GLN A 292 31.87 29.97 -3.76
N ASN A 293 31.68 30.53 -4.97
CA ASN A 293 32.46 31.68 -5.42
C ASN A 293 31.65 32.99 -5.50
N ARG A 294 30.53 32.98 -6.22
CA ARG A 294 29.68 34.15 -6.45
C ARG A 294 28.24 33.71 -6.69
N ASP A 295 27.29 34.51 -6.22
CA ASP A 295 25.88 34.35 -6.55
C ASP A 295 25.69 34.34 -8.08
N PRO A 296 25.18 33.25 -8.67
CA PRO A 296 25.00 33.16 -10.12
C PRO A 296 23.82 34.00 -10.65
N GLY A 297 23.14 34.73 -9.76
CA GLY A 297 22.02 35.61 -10.09
C GLY A 297 20.69 34.85 -10.16
N ILE A 298 19.60 35.63 -10.11
CA ILE A 298 18.24 35.09 -9.90
C ILE A 298 17.79 34.14 -11.04
N ASN A 299 18.19 34.42 -12.28
CA ASN A 299 17.82 33.63 -13.44
C ASN A 299 18.48 32.25 -13.42
N HIS A 300 19.76 32.18 -13.06
CA HIS A 300 20.47 30.90 -12.97
C HIS A 300 19.94 30.04 -11.82
N ARG A 301 19.67 30.64 -10.66
CA ARG A 301 19.00 29.96 -9.53
C ARG A 301 17.65 29.38 -9.93
N ARG A 302 16.82 30.16 -10.63
CA ARG A 302 15.51 29.71 -11.13
C ARG A 302 15.64 28.57 -12.14
N LEU A 303 16.62 28.60 -13.04
CA LEU A 303 16.86 27.53 -14.00
C LEU A 303 17.23 26.21 -13.32
N ILE A 304 18.11 26.26 -12.31
CA ILE A 304 18.49 25.07 -11.55
C ILE A 304 17.33 24.56 -10.71
N ALA A 305 16.62 25.45 -10.00
CA ALA A 305 15.44 25.08 -9.22
C ALA A 305 14.36 24.45 -10.11
N LYS A 306 14.08 25.03 -11.28
CA LYS A 306 13.14 24.49 -12.27
C LYS A 306 13.57 23.11 -12.78
N PHE A 307 14.86 22.94 -13.04
CA PHE A 307 15.39 21.65 -13.45
C PHE A 307 15.22 20.59 -12.36
N LEU A 308 15.54 20.92 -11.11
CA LEU A 308 15.49 20.00 -9.98
C LEU A 308 14.08 19.67 -9.51
N SER A 309 13.15 20.62 -9.56
CA SER A 309 11.74 20.37 -9.21
C SER A 309 10.95 19.76 -10.37
N GLY A 310 11.35 20.02 -11.62
CA GLY A 310 10.55 19.75 -12.80
C GLY A 310 9.36 20.71 -12.98
N LEU A 311 9.31 21.80 -12.18
CA LEU A 311 8.23 22.79 -12.17
C LEU A 311 8.78 24.21 -12.38
N PRO A 312 8.00 25.14 -12.96
CA PRO A 312 8.41 26.54 -13.09
C PRO A 312 8.83 27.18 -11.75
N GLN A 313 8.09 26.87 -10.68
CA GLN A 313 8.49 27.16 -9.30
C GLN A 313 8.41 25.87 -8.47
N PRO A 314 9.41 25.56 -7.63
CA PRO A 314 9.39 24.37 -6.79
C PRO A 314 8.16 24.33 -5.87
N GLN A 315 7.56 23.15 -5.77
CA GLN A 315 6.48 22.82 -4.85
C GLN A 315 6.87 21.52 -4.12
N PRO A 316 6.46 21.32 -2.87
CA PRO A 316 6.71 20.07 -2.17
C PRO A 316 5.94 18.92 -2.86
N PHE A 317 6.57 17.77 -2.96
CA PHE A 317 5.97 16.56 -3.52
C PHE A 317 5.06 15.87 -2.49
N THR A 318 3.83 15.56 -2.89
CA THR A 318 2.92 14.72 -2.12
C THR A 318 3.11 13.26 -2.50
N ALA A 319 3.40 12.41 -1.52
CA ALA A 319 3.50 10.96 -1.71
C ALA A 319 2.10 10.32 -1.85
N HIS A 320 1.97 9.35 -2.76
CA HIS A 320 0.69 8.75 -3.15
C HIS A 320 0.59 7.27 -2.83
N SER A 321 1.63 6.50 -3.15
CA SER A 321 1.62 5.05 -2.98
C SER A 321 3.01 4.47 -2.79
N LYS A 322 3.07 3.39 -2.02
CA LYS A 322 4.22 2.49 -1.91
C LYS A 322 4.03 1.34 -2.87
N VAL A 323 5.01 1.11 -3.73
CA VAL A 323 4.98 0.08 -4.76
C VAL A 323 6.30 -0.65 -4.81
N TYR A 324 6.25 -1.96 -4.98
CA TYR A 324 7.45 -2.76 -5.24
C TYR A 324 7.66 -2.82 -6.74
N ARG A 325 8.82 -2.35 -7.22
CA ARG A 325 9.16 -2.36 -8.65
C ARG A 325 10.47 -3.09 -8.89
N ALA A 326 10.45 -4.00 -9.85
CA ALA A 326 11.67 -4.42 -10.52
C ALA A 326 12.14 -3.30 -11.46
N ALA A 327 13.44 -3.02 -11.46
CA ALA A 327 14.06 -2.13 -12.43
C ALA A 327 14.84 -2.98 -13.44
N ARG A 328 14.97 -2.57 -14.71
CA ARG A 328 15.77 -3.33 -15.69
C ARG A 328 17.24 -3.54 -15.28
N VAL A 329 17.70 -2.71 -14.34
CA VAL A 329 19.05 -2.66 -13.78
C VAL A 329 19.23 -3.49 -12.50
N ARG A 330 18.17 -4.16 -12.01
CA ARG A 330 18.18 -5.00 -10.81
C ARG A 330 17.23 -6.20 -10.96
N ARG A 331 17.64 -7.38 -10.49
CA ARG A 331 16.81 -8.60 -10.62
C ARG A 331 15.59 -8.58 -9.70
N ASP A 332 15.79 -8.20 -8.44
CA ASP A 332 14.72 -8.17 -7.44
C ASP A 332 13.96 -6.84 -7.45
N ALA A 333 12.69 -6.92 -7.09
CA ALA A 333 11.91 -5.74 -6.77
C ALA A 333 12.37 -5.11 -5.45
N PHE A 334 12.05 -3.83 -5.31
CA PHE A 334 12.37 -3.04 -4.13
C PHE A 334 11.31 -1.97 -3.90
N GLU A 335 11.21 -1.51 -2.65
CA GLU A 335 10.20 -0.55 -2.24
C GLU A 335 10.47 0.81 -2.87
N CYS A 336 9.43 1.37 -3.49
CA CYS A 336 9.44 2.68 -4.10
C CYS A 336 8.25 3.50 -3.61
N ILE A 337 8.45 4.80 -3.44
CA ILE A 337 7.38 5.77 -3.23
C ILE A 337 7.12 6.48 -4.55
N THR A 338 5.84 6.56 -4.94
CA THR A 338 5.41 7.45 -6.02
C THR A 338 4.89 8.76 -5.43
N ALA A 339 5.26 9.88 -6.02
CA ALA A 339 4.85 11.19 -5.55
C ALA A 339 4.65 12.16 -6.71
N SER A 340 3.92 13.24 -6.47
CA SER A 340 3.80 14.33 -7.44
C SER A 340 3.66 15.70 -6.80
N ALA A 341 4.05 16.71 -7.55
CA ALA A 341 3.90 18.12 -7.22
C ALA A 341 3.21 18.82 -8.40
N ARG A 342 2.32 19.77 -8.12
CA ARG A 342 1.52 20.48 -9.14
C ARG A 342 1.53 21.97 -8.90
N MET A 343 1.51 22.74 -9.99
CA MET A 343 1.42 24.20 -9.94
C MET A 343 0.65 24.73 -11.15
N LEU A 344 -0.33 25.60 -10.92
CA LEU A 344 -0.93 26.41 -11.97
C LEU A 344 -0.10 27.67 -12.16
N GLU A 345 0.43 27.89 -13.36
CA GLU A 345 1.17 29.10 -13.72
C GLU A 345 0.28 30.01 -14.57
N GLN A 346 0.15 31.26 -14.15
CA GLN A 346 -0.53 32.29 -14.94
C GLN A 346 0.32 32.62 -16.16
N ALA A 347 -0.33 32.81 -17.31
CA ALA A 347 0.40 33.12 -18.51
C ALA A 347 1.02 34.53 -18.44
N PRO A 348 2.22 34.75 -19.01
CA PRO A 348 2.85 36.06 -19.02
C PRO A 348 2.04 37.13 -19.75
N ASN A 349 1.25 36.72 -20.75
CA ASN A 349 0.31 37.56 -21.47
C ASN A 349 -1.11 37.27 -20.95
N PRO A 350 -1.90 38.29 -20.55
CA PRO A 350 -3.29 38.13 -20.14
C PRO A 350 -4.18 37.42 -21.16
N ASP A 351 -3.84 37.49 -22.45
CA ASP A 351 -4.57 36.85 -23.54
C ASP A 351 -4.25 35.34 -23.68
N TRP A 352 -3.27 34.84 -22.95
CA TRP A 352 -2.85 33.44 -23.01
C TRP A 352 -3.48 32.65 -21.86
N GLU A 353 -3.89 31.41 -22.16
CA GLU A 353 -4.44 30.54 -21.14
C GLU A 353 -3.38 30.09 -20.12
N PRO A 354 -3.74 30.03 -18.82
CA PRO A 354 -2.85 29.51 -17.80
C PRO A 354 -2.55 28.02 -18.03
N ARG A 355 -1.41 27.57 -17.49
CA ARG A 355 -0.92 26.20 -17.69
C ARG A 355 -0.77 25.48 -16.37
N LEU A 356 -1.24 24.23 -16.31
CA LEU A 356 -1.04 23.36 -15.17
C LEU A 356 0.23 22.53 -15.39
N PHE A 357 1.23 22.72 -14.54
CA PHE A 357 2.45 21.93 -14.52
C PHE A 357 2.35 20.85 -13.46
N GLU A 358 2.77 19.63 -13.81
CA GLU A 358 2.89 18.52 -12.87
C GLU A 358 4.26 17.86 -13.01
N SER A 359 4.90 17.61 -11.87
CA SER A 359 6.11 16.81 -11.77
C SER A 359 5.77 15.54 -11.00
N ARG A 360 6.10 14.36 -11.54
CA ARG A 360 5.88 13.06 -10.89
C ARG A 360 7.22 12.38 -10.70
N ILE A 361 7.43 11.78 -9.53
CA ILE A 361 8.66 11.08 -9.20
C ILE A 361 8.37 9.66 -8.71
N VAL A 362 9.32 8.77 -8.94
CA VAL A 362 9.40 7.45 -8.33
C VAL A 362 10.76 7.36 -7.65
N VAL A 363 10.74 7.29 -6.33
CA VAL A 363 11.93 7.34 -5.49
C VAL A 363 12.04 6.10 -4.62
N SER A 364 13.25 5.75 -4.22
CA SER A 364 13.51 4.62 -3.33
C SER A 364 14.78 4.88 -2.53
N PRO A 365 14.83 4.54 -1.23
CA PRO A 365 16.05 4.68 -0.44
C PRO A 365 17.20 3.77 -0.93
N GLU A 366 16.90 2.77 -1.74
CA GLU A 366 17.90 1.84 -2.29
C GLU A 366 18.56 2.36 -3.57
N ALA A 367 17.90 3.27 -4.30
CA ALA A 367 18.41 3.80 -5.55
C ALA A 367 19.50 4.86 -5.31
N PRO A 368 20.58 4.92 -6.12
CA PRO A 368 21.51 6.04 -6.06
C PRO A 368 20.79 7.38 -6.31
N PHE A 369 21.08 8.37 -5.45
CA PHE A 369 20.37 9.65 -5.34
C PHE A 369 18.86 9.54 -5.04
N GLY A 370 18.42 8.35 -4.67
CA GLY A 370 17.05 8.02 -4.33
C GLY A 370 16.09 8.03 -5.51
N ILE A 371 16.55 8.12 -6.76
CA ILE A 371 15.71 8.38 -7.93
C ILE A 371 15.68 7.20 -8.92
N LEU A 372 14.48 6.77 -9.32
CA LEU A 372 14.29 5.83 -10.42
C LEU A 372 13.70 6.50 -11.65
N ARG A 373 12.82 7.47 -11.45
CA ARG A 373 12.09 8.11 -12.55
C ARG A 373 11.59 9.47 -12.13
N PHE A 374 11.69 10.45 -13.03
CA PHE A 374 10.94 11.69 -12.92
C PHE A 374 10.30 12.04 -14.26
N GLU A 375 9.09 12.60 -14.19
CA GLU A 375 8.25 12.93 -15.33
C GLU A 375 7.70 14.34 -15.15
N THR A 376 7.76 15.15 -16.20
CA THR A 376 7.17 16.50 -16.21
C THR A 376 6.05 16.54 -17.22
N TYR A 377 4.93 17.13 -16.84
CA TYR A 377 3.75 17.29 -17.66
C TYR A 377 3.32 18.76 -17.69
N VAL A 378 2.82 19.18 -18.84
CA VAL A 378 2.19 20.49 -19.04
C VAL A 378 0.80 20.24 -19.60
N PHE A 379 -0.22 20.66 -18.86
CA PHE A 379 -1.62 20.57 -19.26
C PHE A 379 -2.22 21.95 -19.50
N ASP A 380 -3.42 21.96 -20.10
CA ASP A 380 -4.32 23.10 -20.02
C ASP A 380 -4.69 23.40 -18.56
N ALA A 381 -5.32 24.56 -18.32
CA ALA A 381 -5.73 24.99 -16.99
C ALA A 381 -6.67 24.00 -16.27
N THR A 382 -7.40 23.16 -17.03
CA THR A 382 -8.35 22.18 -16.49
C THR A 382 -7.70 20.84 -16.13
N GLY A 383 -6.44 20.63 -16.54
CA GLY A 383 -5.72 19.36 -16.40
C GLY A 383 -6.20 18.26 -17.35
N ARG A 384 -6.99 18.59 -18.38
CA ARG A 384 -7.61 17.59 -19.28
C ARG A 384 -6.78 17.36 -20.54
N THR A 385 -6.28 18.43 -21.15
CA THR A 385 -5.47 18.34 -22.38
C THR A 385 -3.98 18.37 -22.04
N LEU A 386 -3.26 17.34 -22.47
CA LEU A 386 -1.80 17.27 -22.35
C LEU A 386 -1.14 18.02 -23.51
N HIS A 387 -0.33 19.03 -23.21
CA HIS A 387 0.46 19.78 -24.20
C HIS A 387 1.88 19.29 -24.35
N ALA A 388 2.52 18.90 -23.25
CA ALA A 388 3.88 18.40 -23.27
C ALA A 388 4.11 17.39 -22.15
N GLN A 389 4.91 16.37 -22.45
CA GLN A 389 5.38 15.41 -21.47
C GLN A 389 6.86 15.13 -21.71
N ARG A 390 7.61 14.97 -20.63
CA ARG A 390 8.96 14.42 -20.67
C ARG A 390 9.14 13.39 -19.57
N ARG A 391 9.80 12.28 -19.89
CA ARG A 391 10.02 11.17 -18.95
C ARG A 391 11.49 10.80 -18.92
N TRP A 392 12.05 10.82 -17.72
CA TRP A 392 13.40 10.34 -17.43
C TRP A 392 13.29 9.12 -16.54
N ALA A 393 13.83 7.99 -16.98
CA ALA A 393 13.81 6.75 -16.22
C ALA A 393 15.21 6.15 -16.13
N ILE A 394 15.47 5.44 -15.03
CA ILE A 394 16.74 4.78 -14.78
C ILE A 394 17.12 3.85 -15.93
N HIS A 395 18.29 4.11 -16.50
CA HIS A 395 18.89 3.37 -17.60
C HIS A 395 20.05 2.51 -17.10
N ARG A 396 20.91 3.09 -16.27
CA ARG A 396 22.07 2.43 -15.62
C ARG A 396 22.29 3.02 -14.23
N ALA A 397 22.97 2.28 -13.38
CA ALA A 397 23.41 2.75 -12.07
C ALA A 397 24.73 2.07 -11.71
N GLY A 398 25.54 2.75 -10.88
CA GLY A 398 26.76 2.21 -10.33
C GLY A 398 26.47 1.38 -9.08
N MET A 399 26.43 2.02 -7.92
CA MET A 399 26.21 1.40 -6.62
C MET A 399 24.77 1.61 -6.12
N TRP A 400 24.11 0.50 -5.75
CA TRP A 400 22.84 0.52 -5.02
C TRP A 400 23.09 0.56 -3.52
N LEU A 401 22.21 1.24 -2.81
CA LEU A 401 22.22 1.25 -1.35
C LEU A 401 21.54 -0.02 -0.83
N PRO A 402 21.98 -0.54 0.33
CA PRO A 402 21.33 -1.68 0.95
C PRO A 402 19.88 -1.36 1.31
N ARG A 403 19.04 -2.41 1.37
CA ARG A 403 17.69 -2.28 1.92
C ARG A 403 17.78 -1.69 3.33
N PRO A 404 16.91 -0.73 3.70
CA PRO A 404 16.79 -0.32 5.09
C PRO A 404 16.58 -1.55 5.99
N GLY A 405 17.45 -1.73 7.00
CA GLY A 405 17.43 -2.90 7.89
C GLY A 405 18.10 -4.18 7.35
N ALA A 406 18.78 -4.11 6.20
CA ALA A 406 19.55 -5.24 5.66
C ALA A 406 20.68 -5.69 6.59
N THR A 407 20.92 -6.99 6.64
CA THR A 407 22.08 -7.58 7.31
C THR A 407 23.39 -7.19 6.62
N ALA A 408 24.53 -7.37 7.30
CA ALA A 408 25.85 -7.07 6.74
C ALA A 408 26.14 -7.88 5.45
N ALA A 409 25.64 -9.12 5.35
CA ALA A 409 25.78 -9.97 4.18
C ALA A 409 24.96 -9.46 2.98
N GLU A 410 23.71 -9.03 3.22
CA GLU A 410 22.86 -8.42 2.20
C GLU A 410 23.41 -7.07 1.73
N THR A 411 24.04 -6.32 2.64
CA THR A 411 24.72 -5.06 2.34
C THR A 411 25.90 -5.27 1.39
N ALA A 412 26.73 -6.28 1.64
CA ALA A 412 27.85 -6.63 0.76
C ALA A 412 27.39 -7.05 -0.64
N ALA A 413 26.28 -7.80 -0.75
CA ALA A 413 25.72 -8.22 -2.04
C ALA A 413 25.14 -7.05 -2.84
N ALA A 414 24.42 -6.12 -2.18
CA ALA A 414 23.88 -4.91 -2.81
C ALA A 414 24.98 -4.01 -3.39
N MET A 415 26.12 -3.90 -2.71
CA MET A 415 27.27 -3.11 -3.17
C MET A 415 28.00 -3.72 -4.39
N SER A 416 27.83 -5.01 -4.68
CA SER A 416 28.51 -5.72 -5.79
C SER A 416 27.72 -5.82 -7.10
N THR A 417 26.45 -5.41 -7.13
CA THR A 417 25.55 -5.69 -8.28
C THR A 417 25.43 -4.50 -9.23
N SER A 418 26.38 -4.37 -10.17
CA SER A 418 26.19 -3.58 -11.40
C SER A 418 25.69 -4.50 -12.52
N LEU A 419 24.43 -4.39 -12.93
CA LEU A 419 23.91 -5.13 -14.08
C LEU A 419 23.66 -4.18 -15.27
N THR A 420 24.23 -4.51 -16.42
CA THR A 420 23.85 -3.95 -17.72
C THR A 420 22.46 -4.48 -18.11
N PRO A 421 21.55 -3.67 -18.69
CA PRO A 421 20.21 -4.13 -19.04
C PRO A 421 20.26 -5.33 -19.99
N GLN A 422 19.62 -6.45 -19.64
CA GLN A 422 19.39 -7.54 -20.58
C GLN A 422 18.27 -7.16 -21.56
N ALA A 423 18.50 -7.40 -22.85
CA ALA A 423 17.49 -7.31 -23.88
C ALA A 423 16.45 -8.42 -23.66
N VAL A 424 15.29 -8.07 -23.12
CA VAL A 424 14.13 -8.97 -23.10
C VAL A 424 13.39 -8.77 -24.40
N THR A 425 13.52 -9.74 -25.31
CA THR A 425 12.61 -9.92 -26.46
C THR A 425 11.18 -9.99 -25.95
N ARG A 426 10.29 -9.24 -26.64
CA ARG A 426 8.88 -8.98 -26.29
C ARG A 426 8.08 -10.21 -25.90
#